data_AF-A0A9R1C6W1-F1
#
_entry.id   AF-A0A9R1C6W1-F1
#
_cell.length_a   1.000
_cell.length_b   1.000
_cell.length_c   1.000
_cell.angle_alpha   90.00
_cell.angle_beta   90.00
_cell.angle_gamma   90.00
#
_symmetry.space_group_name_H-M   'P 1'
#
loop_
_entity.id
_entity.type
_entity.pdbx_description
1 polymer ?
#
loop_
_entity_poly.entity_id
_entity_poly.type
_entity_poly.pdbx_seq_one_letter_code
_entity_poly.pdbx_strand_id
1 'polypeptide(L)'
;MMVSGDLKRVCEIDLGLISQCCLTKQVFKMNKQILANLSLKINVKVGGRNTVLADALTRRIPLVTDKPTIIFGADVTHPHPGEDSSPSIAAVVASQDWPEVTKYAGLVSAQTHRQELIEDLYNVTHDPQRGTIHGGMVRELLISFKRTTGEKPERIIFYRDGVSEGQFYQVLLHELDAIRKVTKSTISPVFQGFYLLHSDLP
;
A
#
# COMPACT_ATOMS: atom_id res chain seq x y z
N MET A 1 21.85 1.96 -23.56
CA MET A 1 20.75 2.79 -23.02
C MET A 1 20.07 1.97 -21.93
N MET A 2 20.28 2.30 -20.65
CA MET A 2 19.61 1.56 -19.57
C MET A 2 18.11 1.87 -19.64
N VAL A 3 17.31 0.85 -19.92
CA VAL A 3 15.85 0.93 -19.84
C VAL A 3 15.51 1.17 -18.36
N SER A 4 14.59 2.09 -18.05
CA SER A 4 14.30 2.48 -16.66
C SER A 4 13.98 1.30 -15.74
N GLY A 5 13.49 0.18 -16.29
CA GLY A 5 13.22 -1.05 -15.55
C GLY A 5 14.47 -1.68 -14.94
N ASP A 6 15.55 -1.85 -15.71
CA ASP A 6 16.80 -2.46 -15.21
C ASP A 6 17.43 -1.62 -14.11
N LEU A 7 17.45 -0.28 -14.28
CA LEU A 7 17.94 0.63 -13.25
C LEU A 7 17.14 0.48 -11.96
N LYS A 8 15.81 0.41 -12.07
CA LYS A 8 14.92 0.27 -10.92
C LYS A 8 15.11 -1.05 -10.21
N ARG A 9 15.21 -2.16 -10.95
CA ARG A 9 15.48 -3.49 -10.39
C ARG A 9 16.79 -3.49 -9.60
N VAL A 10 17.89 -3.08 -10.24
CA VAL A 10 19.23 -3.11 -9.60
C VAL A 10 19.27 -2.21 -8.37
N CYS A 11 18.77 -0.98 -8.47
CA CYS A 11 18.79 -0.08 -7.33
C CYS A 11 17.85 -0.54 -6.21
N GLU A 12 16.57 -0.77 -6.50
CA GLU A 12 15.55 -0.91 -5.45
C GLU A 12 15.41 -2.34 -4.93
N ILE A 13 15.70 -3.36 -5.75
CA ILE A 13 15.57 -4.78 -5.37
C ILE A 13 16.93 -5.37 -5.00
N ASP A 14 17.93 -5.22 -5.86
CA ASP A 14 19.21 -5.94 -5.67
C ASP A 14 20.11 -5.25 -4.63
N LEU A 15 20.10 -3.91 -4.58
CA LEU A 15 21.03 -3.12 -3.75
C LEU A 15 20.37 -2.33 -2.61
N GLY A 16 19.04 -2.17 -2.62
CA GLY A 16 18.34 -1.35 -1.62
C GLY A 16 18.66 0.16 -1.69
N LEU A 17 19.05 0.66 -2.85
CA LEU A 17 19.41 2.06 -3.11
C LEU A 17 18.22 2.87 -3.60
N ILE A 18 18.05 4.06 -3.01
CA ILE A 18 17.09 5.05 -3.46
C ILE A 18 17.54 5.62 -4.82
N SER A 19 16.68 5.55 -5.83
CA SER A 19 16.96 6.08 -7.17
C SER A 19 15.87 7.01 -7.69
N GLN A 20 16.24 8.05 -8.44
CA GLN A 20 15.31 8.96 -9.10
C GLN A 20 15.69 9.17 -10.57
N CYS A 21 14.86 8.64 -11.48
CA CYS A 21 15.04 8.82 -12.92
C CYS A 21 14.50 10.18 -13.37
N CYS A 22 15.17 10.81 -14.32
CA CYS A 22 14.69 12.00 -15.03
C CYS A 22 15.08 11.89 -16.50
N LEU A 23 14.20 12.32 -17.40
CA LEU A 23 14.52 12.34 -18.83
C LEU A 23 15.55 13.43 -19.09
N THR A 24 16.60 13.11 -19.85
CA THR A 24 17.70 14.03 -20.15
C THR A 24 17.24 15.38 -20.70
N LYS A 25 16.21 15.37 -21.58
CA LYS A 25 15.59 16.59 -22.11
C LYS A 25 15.05 17.55 -21.03
N GLN A 26 14.56 17.00 -19.92
CA GLN A 26 14.01 17.78 -18.81
C GLN A 26 15.10 18.37 -17.94
N VAL A 27 16.24 17.65 -17.80
CA VAL A 27 17.43 18.16 -17.12
C VAL A 27 17.98 19.37 -17.87
N PHE A 28 18.18 19.27 -19.19
CA PHE A 28 18.72 20.36 -19.99
C PHE A 28 17.81 21.59 -20.07
N LYS A 29 16.48 21.41 -20.01
CA LYS A 29 15.53 22.53 -20.02
C LYS A 29 15.57 23.36 -18.73
N MET A 30 16.04 22.78 -17.61
CA MET A 30 16.12 23.43 -16.29
C MET A 30 14.84 24.19 -15.87
N ASN A 31 13.67 23.66 -16.24
CA ASN A 31 12.41 24.30 -15.90
C ASN A 31 12.16 24.22 -14.39
N LYS A 32 11.97 25.38 -13.74
CA LYS A 32 11.78 25.47 -12.28
C LYS A 32 10.65 24.58 -11.75
N GLN A 33 9.52 24.51 -12.45
CA GLN A 33 8.38 23.68 -12.05
C GLN A 33 8.74 22.18 -12.09
N ILE A 34 9.50 21.75 -13.11
CA ILE A 34 9.92 20.36 -13.24
C ILE A 34 10.90 20.00 -12.13
N LEU A 35 11.86 20.88 -11.84
CA LEU A 35 12.81 20.67 -10.75
C LEU A 35 12.10 20.64 -9.39
N ALA A 36 11.11 21.50 -9.16
CA ALA A 36 10.29 21.46 -7.96
C ALA A 36 9.57 20.11 -7.83
N ASN A 37 8.90 19.64 -8.88
CA ASN A 37 8.21 18.34 -8.87
C ASN A 37 9.18 17.17 -8.67
N LEU A 38 10.41 17.27 -9.19
CA LEU A 38 11.46 16.27 -8.96
C LEU A 38 11.91 16.26 -7.50
N SER A 39 12.13 17.43 -6.90
CA SER A 39 12.47 17.57 -5.49
C SER A 39 11.38 16.99 -4.58
N LEU A 40 10.10 17.17 -4.92
CA LEU A 40 9.00 16.54 -4.18
C LEU A 40 9.10 15.01 -4.16
N LYS A 41 9.50 14.39 -5.28
CA LYS A 41 9.70 12.93 -5.38
C LYS A 41 10.95 12.46 -4.64
N ILE A 42 12.03 13.22 -4.70
CA ILE A 42 13.27 12.91 -3.98
C ILE A 42 13.03 12.98 -2.47
N ASN A 43 12.39 14.06 -2.01
CA ASN A 43 12.12 14.28 -0.59
C ASN A 43 11.38 13.09 0.05
N VAL A 44 10.31 12.60 -0.59
CA VAL A 44 9.55 11.45 -0.05
C VAL A 44 10.33 10.15 -0.09
N LYS A 45 11.20 9.95 -1.09
CA LYS A 45 12.03 8.74 -1.20
C LYS A 45 13.10 8.65 -0.12
N VAL A 46 13.64 9.79 0.31
CA VAL A 46 14.61 9.85 1.42
C VAL A 46 13.93 9.97 2.79
N GLY A 47 12.61 9.73 2.86
CA GLY A 47 11.84 9.70 4.11
C GLY A 47 11.36 11.06 4.60
N GLY A 48 11.49 12.12 3.81
CA GLY A 48 10.92 13.43 4.08
C GLY A 48 9.40 13.49 3.87
N ARG A 49 8.78 14.58 4.34
CA ARG A 49 7.36 14.90 4.15
C ARG A 49 7.27 16.19 3.35
N ASN A 50 6.44 16.22 2.30
CA ASN A 50 6.24 17.45 1.52
C ASN A 50 5.27 18.40 2.21
N THR A 51 4.15 17.86 2.71
CA THR A 51 3.08 18.61 3.38
C THR A 51 2.43 17.71 4.43
N VAL A 52 1.81 18.31 5.43
CA VAL A 52 0.98 17.66 6.45
C VAL A 52 -0.30 18.48 6.59
N LEU A 53 -1.44 17.84 6.79
CA LEU A 53 -2.69 18.55 7.09
C LEU A 53 -2.60 19.18 8.48
N ALA A 54 -2.86 20.48 8.60
CA ALA A 54 -2.76 21.20 9.88
C ALA A 54 -3.65 20.57 10.98
N ASP A 55 -4.82 20.07 10.59
CA ASP A 55 -5.73 19.40 11.51
C ASP A 55 -5.25 18.03 11.95
N ALA A 56 -4.35 17.36 11.21
CA ALA A 56 -3.74 16.12 11.65
C ALA A 56 -2.83 16.35 12.87
N LEU A 57 -2.09 17.47 12.88
CA LEU A 57 -1.19 17.87 13.98
C LEU A 57 -1.96 18.14 15.28
N THR A 58 -3.20 18.59 15.17
CA THR A 58 -4.08 18.91 16.30
C THR A 58 -5.13 17.83 16.57
N ARG A 59 -5.04 16.68 15.87
CA ARG A 59 -5.98 15.55 15.94
C ARG A 59 -7.46 15.92 15.71
N ARG A 60 -7.71 16.82 14.75
CA ARG A 60 -9.03 17.36 14.40
C ARG A 60 -9.60 16.79 13.10
N ILE A 61 -9.05 15.69 12.59
CA ILE A 61 -9.61 14.98 11.44
C ILE A 61 -10.42 13.80 11.96
N PRO A 62 -11.77 13.86 11.96
CA PRO A 62 -12.62 12.79 12.43
C PRO A 62 -12.32 11.49 11.70
N LEU A 63 -12.43 10.36 12.41
CA LEU A 63 -12.18 9.00 11.90
C LEU A 63 -10.73 8.71 11.47
N VAL A 64 -9.83 9.70 11.44
CA VAL A 64 -8.43 9.52 11.04
C VAL A 64 -7.49 9.76 12.22
N THR A 65 -7.70 10.82 13.00
CA THR A 65 -6.75 11.26 14.03
C THR A 65 -7.32 11.23 15.46
N ASP A 66 -8.60 10.89 15.62
CA ASP A 66 -9.28 10.74 16.90
C ASP A 66 -8.76 9.54 17.72
N LYS A 67 -8.25 8.51 17.05
CA LYS A 67 -7.55 7.36 17.64
C LYS A 67 -6.59 6.74 16.62
N PRO A 68 -5.63 5.89 17.04
CA PRO A 68 -4.69 5.24 16.13
C PRO A 68 -5.39 4.58 14.94
N THR A 69 -5.25 5.19 13.78
CA THR A 69 -5.92 4.75 12.54
C THR A 69 -4.86 4.48 11.50
N ILE A 70 -4.94 3.31 10.87
CA ILE A 70 -4.13 2.96 9.71
C ILE A 70 -5.01 3.03 8.46
N ILE A 71 -4.50 3.68 7.41
CA ILE A 71 -5.18 3.80 6.11
C ILE A 71 -4.45 2.93 5.11
N PHE A 72 -5.16 2.02 4.48
CA PHE A 72 -4.70 1.15 3.41
C PHE A 72 -5.19 1.63 2.05
N GLY A 73 -4.38 1.37 1.04
CA GLY A 73 -4.76 1.41 -0.37
C GLY A 73 -4.39 0.08 -1.02
N ALA A 74 -5.23 -0.44 -1.90
CA ALA A 74 -4.96 -1.69 -2.60
C ALA A 74 -5.45 -1.64 -4.05
N ASP A 75 -4.68 -2.26 -4.94
CA ASP A 75 -4.96 -2.36 -6.38
C ASP A 75 -4.44 -3.69 -6.94
N VAL A 76 -5.02 -4.11 -8.06
CA VAL A 76 -4.54 -5.25 -8.86
C VAL A 76 -4.36 -4.81 -10.30
N THR A 77 -3.14 -4.98 -10.81
CA THR A 77 -2.82 -4.73 -12.22
C THR A 77 -2.78 -6.05 -12.98
N HIS A 78 -3.50 -6.13 -14.10
CA HIS A 78 -3.47 -7.28 -15.00
C HIS A 78 -2.50 -7.08 -16.18
N PRO A 79 -1.99 -8.18 -16.76
CA PRO A 79 -1.27 -8.14 -18.03
C PRO A 79 -2.09 -7.54 -19.18
N HIS A 80 -1.40 -7.10 -20.23
CA HIS A 80 -2.05 -6.58 -21.42
C HIS A 80 -2.93 -7.63 -22.11
N PRO A 81 -4.01 -7.22 -22.80
CA PRO A 81 -4.81 -8.15 -23.60
C PRO A 81 -3.94 -8.89 -24.63
N GLY A 82 -4.04 -10.22 -24.65
CA GLY A 82 -3.24 -11.10 -25.53
C GLY A 82 -2.00 -11.72 -24.87
N GLU A 83 -1.72 -11.39 -23.62
CA GLU A 83 -0.67 -12.06 -22.83
C GLU A 83 -1.31 -13.03 -21.82
N ASP A 84 -1.30 -14.32 -22.14
CA ASP A 84 -2.14 -15.32 -21.45
C ASP A 84 -1.47 -16.00 -20.24
N SER A 85 -0.18 -15.75 -20.01
CA SER A 85 0.61 -16.46 -18.99
C SER A 85 1.17 -15.57 -17.88
N SER A 86 1.23 -14.26 -18.09
CA SER A 86 1.79 -13.35 -17.08
C SER A 86 0.88 -13.23 -15.86
N PRO A 87 1.44 -13.15 -14.64
CA PRO A 87 0.65 -13.05 -13.43
C PRO A 87 -0.03 -11.69 -13.34
N SER A 88 -1.12 -11.60 -12.57
CA SER A 88 -1.58 -10.30 -12.09
C SER A 88 -0.69 -9.87 -10.92
N ILE A 89 -0.55 -8.57 -10.69
CA ILE A 89 0.24 -8.03 -9.58
C ILE A 89 -0.69 -7.30 -8.64
N ALA A 90 -0.80 -7.78 -7.40
CA ALA A 90 -1.45 -7.05 -6.32
C ALA A 90 -0.46 -6.12 -5.63
N ALA A 91 -0.91 -4.92 -5.30
CA ALA A 91 -0.17 -3.96 -4.50
C ALA A 91 -1.02 -3.51 -3.31
N VAL A 92 -0.46 -3.54 -2.11
CA VAL A 92 -1.10 -3.05 -0.90
C VAL A 92 -0.17 -2.07 -0.20
N VAL A 93 -0.67 -0.87 0.07
CA VAL A 93 0.04 0.18 0.81
C VAL A 93 -0.68 0.47 2.11
N ALA A 94 0.05 0.93 3.12
CA ALA A 94 -0.53 1.42 4.37
C ALA A 94 0.24 2.60 4.96
N SER A 95 -0.49 3.57 5.52
CA SER A 95 0.08 4.70 6.26
C SER A 95 0.97 4.22 7.40
N GLN A 96 2.08 4.90 7.71
CA GLN A 96 3.09 4.44 8.69
C GLN A 96 3.41 5.47 9.77
N ASP A 97 2.76 6.64 9.73
CA ASP A 97 3.13 7.79 10.55
C ASP A 97 1.90 8.54 11.06
N TRP A 98 0.99 7.78 11.67
CA TRP A 98 -0.13 8.36 12.42
C TRP A 98 0.42 9.28 13.55
N PRO A 99 -0.16 10.48 13.76
CA PRO A 99 -1.41 10.98 13.18
C PRO A 99 -1.28 11.73 11.85
N GLU A 100 -0.09 11.96 11.33
CA GLU A 100 0.09 12.82 10.14
C GLU A 100 -0.33 12.17 8.82
N VAL A 101 -0.24 10.83 8.71
CA VAL A 101 -0.69 10.04 7.55
C VAL A 101 -0.06 10.54 6.24
N THR A 102 1.26 10.73 6.23
CA THR A 102 2.01 11.24 5.07
C THR A 102 3.00 10.24 4.49
N LYS A 103 3.34 9.19 5.24
CA LYS A 103 4.27 8.13 4.83
C LYS A 103 3.50 6.84 4.66
N TYR A 104 3.77 6.14 3.58
CA TYR A 104 3.18 4.84 3.29
C TYR A 104 4.28 3.82 3.04
N ALA A 105 4.10 2.61 3.57
CA ALA A 105 4.85 1.43 3.17
C ALA A 105 3.99 0.63 2.18
N GLY A 106 4.63 -0.04 1.22
CA GLY A 106 3.96 -0.85 0.21
C GLY A 106 4.54 -2.24 0.13
N LEU A 107 3.67 -3.20 -0.16
CA LEU A 107 4.00 -4.58 -0.49
C LEU A 107 3.36 -4.92 -1.83
N VAL A 108 4.01 -5.79 -2.58
CA VAL A 108 3.52 -6.31 -3.86
C VAL A 108 3.59 -7.83 -3.85
N SER A 109 2.62 -8.46 -4.49
CA SER A 109 2.54 -9.92 -4.59
C SER A 109 2.06 -10.31 -5.99
N ALA A 110 2.74 -11.27 -6.61
CA ALA A 110 2.29 -11.86 -7.86
C ALA A 110 1.20 -12.88 -7.56
N GLN A 111 0.12 -12.87 -8.34
CA GLN A 111 -1.01 -13.76 -8.20
C GLN A 111 -1.46 -14.32 -9.54
N THR A 112 -2.40 -15.26 -9.49
CA THR A 112 -2.89 -15.98 -10.67
C THR A 112 -3.29 -15.02 -11.82
N HIS A 113 -3.12 -15.47 -13.06
CA HIS A 113 -3.46 -14.68 -14.25
C HIS A 113 -4.92 -14.19 -14.19
N ARG A 114 -5.12 -12.88 -14.39
CA ARG A 114 -6.43 -12.19 -14.31
C ARG A 114 -7.23 -12.43 -13.01
N GLN A 115 -6.53 -12.75 -11.93
CA GLN A 115 -7.14 -12.82 -10.61
C GLN A 115 -7.35 -11.41 -10.06
N GLU A 116 -8.59 -11.01 -9.77
CA GLU A 116 -8.91 -9.70 -9.19
C GLU A 116 -8.87 -9.70 -7.66
N LEU A 117 -9.23 -10.83 -7.01
CA LEU A 117 -9.17 -10.91 -5.55
C LEU A 117 -7.70 -10.97 -5.12
N ILE A 118 -7.32 -10.14 -4.15
CA ILE A 118 -5.96 -10.18 -3.63
C ILE A 118 -5.77 -11.44 -2.77
N GLU A 119 -5.03 -12.41 -3.28
CA GLU A 119 -4.82 -13.72 -2.64
C GLU A 119 -3.98 -13.58 -1.36
N ASP A 120 -2.96 -12.73 -1.40
CA ASP A 120 -1.95 -12.60 -0.34
C ASP A 120 -2.25 -11.49 0.68
N LEU A 121 -3.52 -11.06 0.82
CA LEU A 121 -3.91 -10.15 1.93
C LEU A 121 -3.64 -10.79 3.29
N TYR A 122 -3.95 -12.09 3.38
CA TYR A 122 -3.75 -12.92 4.56
C TYR A 122 -3.47 -14.34 4.11
N ASN A 123 -2.40 -14.92 4.62
CA ASN A 123 -2.06 -16.31 4.39
C ASN A 123 -1.75 -17.02 5.70
N VAL A 124 -1.83 -18.35 5.66
CA VAL A 124 -1.46 -19.21 6.77
C VAL A 124 -0.58 -20.31 6.21
N THR A 125 0.64 -20.42 6.72
CA THR A 125 1.57 -21.48 6.38
C THR A 125 1.83 -22.35 7.60
N HIS A 126 2.07 -23.64 7.38
CA HIS A 126 2.44 -24.56 8.44
C HIS A 126 3.93 -24.84 8.36
N ASP A 127 4.66 -24.41 9.39
CA ASP A 127 6.07 -24.73 9.56
C ASP A 127 6.20 -25.93 10.50
N PRO A 128 6.96 -26.98 10.13
CA PRO A 128 7.12 -28.17 10.96
C PRO A 128 7.70 -27.91 12.37
N GLN A 129 8.43 -26.81 12.58
CA GLN A 129 9.05 -26.45 13.86
C GLN A 129 8.30 -25.34 14.60
N ARG A 130 7.75 -24.36 13.87
CA ARG A 130 7.09 -23.17 14.43
C ARG A 130 5.57 -23.27 14.49
N GLY A 131 5.00 -24.33 13.92
CA GLY A 131 3.55 -24.52 13.87
C GLY A 131 2.88 -23.61 12.85
N THR A 132 1.67 -23.15 13.15
CA THR A 132 0.89 -22.28 12.27
C THR A 132 1.47 -20.86 12.26
N ILE A 133 1.96 -20.42 11.10
CA ILE A 133 2.47 -19.07 10.85
C ILE A 133 1.40 -18.29 10.09
N HIS A 134 1.00 -17.16 10.67
CA HIS A 134 0.12 -16.20 10.01
C HIS A 134 0.96 -15.16 9.27
N GLY A 135 0.62 -14.90 8.01
CA GLY A 135 1.31 -13.95 7.14
C GLY A 135 0.33 -13.14 6.28
N GLY A 136 0.86 -12.62 5.17
CA GLY A 136 0.13 -11.78 4.21
C GLY A 136 0.39 -10.29 4.39
N MET A 137 0.13 -9.54 3.31
CA MET A 137 0.50 -8.14 3.17
C MET A 137 -0.08 -7.25 4.28
N VAL A 138 -1.34 -7.48 4.67
CA VAL A 138 -2.00 -6.68 5.71
C VAL A 138 -1.31 -6.87 7.05
N ARG A 139 -0.94 -8.10 7.40
CA ARG A 139 -0.28 -8.40 8.68
C ARG A 139 1.08 -7.70 8.79
N GLU A 140 1.90 -7.81 7.75
CA GLU A 140 3.22 -7.19 7.71
C GLU A 140 3.14 -5.65 7.81
N LEU A 141 2.15 -5.04 7.15
CA LEU A 141 1.91 -3.61 7.23
C LEU A 141 1.42 -3.15 8.62
N LEU A 142 0.61 -3.96 9.32
CA LEU A 142 0.19 -3.69 10.70
C LEU A 142 1.37 -3.79 11.68
N ILE A 143 2.25 -4.77 11.50
CA ILE A 143 3.48 -4.91 12.29
C ILE A 143 4.39 -3.70 12.05
N SER A 144 4.56 -3.31 10.78
CA SER A 144 5.34 -2.11 10.44
C SER A 144 4.75 -0.86 11.08
N PHE A 145 3.43 -0.66 11.03
CA PHE A 145 2.76 0.47 11.66
C PHE A 145 3.04 0.53 13.17
N LYS A 146 2.94 -0.60 13.89
CA LYS A 146 3.24 -0.64 15.33
C LYS A 146 4.69 -0.30 15.61
N ARG A 147 5.61 -0.78 14.77
CA ARG A 147 7.05 -0.51 14.89
C ARG A 147 7.38 0.96 14.64
N THR A 148 6.72 1.61 13.67
CA THR A 148 7.03 3.00 13.29
C THR A 148 6.32 4.03 14.16
N THR A 149 5.07 3.79 14.54
CA THR A 149 4.26 4.74 15.32
C THR A 149 4.33 4.49 16.83
N GLY A 150 4.71 3.27 17.23
CA GLY A 150 4.56 2.84 18.62
C GLY A 150 3.12 2.50 19.02
N GLU A 151 2.14 2.62 18.12
CA GLU A 151 0.71 2.42 18.39
C GLU A 151 0.14 1.17 17.73
N LYS A 152 -0.85 0.54 18.38
CA LYS A 152 -1.63 -0.52 17.72
C LYS A 152 -2.82 0.15 17.02
N PRO A 153 -3.09 -0.13 15.74
CA PRO A 153 -4.23 0.48 15.06
C PRO A 153 -5.53 0.01 15.70
N GLU A 154 -6.36 0.97 16.09
CA GLU A 154 -7.71 0.79 16.62
C GLU A 154 -8.79 1.00 15.55
N ARG A 155 -8.38 1.46 14.37
CA ARG A 155 -9.22 1.59 13.18
C ARG A 155 -8.40 1.30 11.93
N ILE A 156 -9.03 0.61 11.00
CA ILE A 156 -8.54 0.38 9.65
C ILE A 156 -9.48 1.16 8.72
N ILE A 157 -8.93 1.93 7.80
CA ILE A 157 -9.63 2.43 6.61
C ILE A 157 -8.96 1.75 5.43
N PHE A 158 -9.73 1.16 4.52
CA PHE A 158 -9.17 0.39 3.41
C PHE A 158 -9.82 0.81 2.10
N TYR A 159 -9.05 1.45 1.24
CA TYR A 159 -9.45 1.83 -0.11
C TYR A 159 -8.98 0.76 -1.09
N ARG A 160 -9.89 0.22 -1.90
CA ARG A 160 -9.61 -0.77 -2.94
C ARG A 160 -10.04 -0.21 -4.29
N ASP A 161 -9.09 0.01 -5.19
CA ASP A 161 -9.35 0.51 -6.55
C ASP A 161 -9.77 -0.64 -7.49
N GLY A 162 -10.23 -0.38 -8.71
CA GLY A 162 -10.35 -1.37 -9.79
C GLY A 162 -11.50 -2.39 -9.67
N VAL A 163 -12.33 -2.32 -8.63
CA VAL A 163 -13.41 -3.28 -8.41
C VAL A 163 -14.68 -2.86 -9.16
N SER A 164 -15.09 -3.66 -10.14
CA SER A 164 -16.37 -3.48 -10.82
C SER A 164 -17.57 -3.83 -9.90
N GLU A 165 -18.73 -3.25 -10.17
CA GLU A 165 -19.96 -3.49 -9.39
C GLU A 165 -20.30 -4.99 -9.28
N GLY A 166 -20.14 -5.74 -10.36
CA GLY A 166 -20.38 -7.19 -10.40
C GLY A 166 -19.42 -8.02 -9.54
N GLN A 167 -18.25 -7.48 -9.20
CA GLN A 167 -17.23 -8.14 -8.37
C GLN A 167 -17.24 -7.66 -6.91
N PHE A 168 -17.94 -6.56 -6.63
CA PHE A 168 -17.94 -5.90 -5.33
C PHE A 168 -18.24 -6.85 -4.17
N TYR A 169 -19.26 -7.69 -4.29
CA TYR A 169 -19.66 -8.59 -3.21
C TYR A 169 -18.61 -9.67 -2.94
N GLN A 170 -17.97 -10.21 -3.99
CA GLN A 170 -16.92 -11.22 -3.83
C GLN A 170 -15.67 -10.63 -3.19
N VAL A 171 -15.24 -9.44 -3.66
CA VAL A 171 -14.13 -8.68 -3.08
C VAL A 171 -14.42 -8.37 -1.62
N LEU A 172 -15.60 -7.81 -1.33
CA LEU A 172 -15.99 -7.47 0.02
C LEU A 172 -15.96 -8.70 0.93
N LEU A 173 -16.56 -9.83 0.54
CA LEU A 173 -16.56 -11.01 1.39
C LEU A 173 -15.17 -11.58 1.62
N HIS A 174 -14.37 -11.73 0.56
CA HIS A 174 -13.07 -12.40 0.65
C HIS A 174 -12.03 -11.52 1.35
N GLU A 175 -11.88 -10.27 0.91
CA GLU A 175 -10.86 -9.37 1.42
C GLU A 175 -11.18 -8.88 2.84
N LEU A 176 -12.45 -8.60 3.14
CA LEU A 176 -12.86 -8.24 4.50
C LEU A 176 -12.65 -9.39 5.47
N ASP A 177 -12.95 -10.63 5.07
CA ASP A 177 -12.71 -11.80 5.90
C ASP A 177 -11.20 -12.00 6.15
N ALA A 178 -10.37 -11.82 5.12
CA ALA A 178 -8.91 -11.83 5.28
C ALA A 178 -8.44 -10.78 6.30
N ILE A 179 -8.91 -9.52 6.20
CA ILE A 179 -8.56 -8.45 7.14
C ILE A 179 -9.07 -8.77 8.56
N ARG A 180 -10.27 -9.35 8.70
CA ARG A 180 -10.82 -9.79 9.98
C ARG A 180 -10.01 -10.92 10.60
N LYS A 181 -9.49 -11.85 9.81
CA LYS A 181 -8.60 -12.92 10.27
C LYS A 181 -7.25 -12.36 10.75
N VAL A 182 -6.68 -11.40 10.03
CA VAL A 182 -5.43 -10.73 10.45
C VAL A 182 -5.62 -10.00 11.76
N THR A 183 -6.71 -9.23 11.89
CA THR A 183 -6.98 -8.50 13.14
C THR A 183 -7.13 -9.47 14.30
N LYS A 184 -7.97 -10.51 14.19
CA LYS A 184 -8.11 -11.54 15.24
C LYS A 184 -6.80 -12.23 15.63
N SER A 185 -5.91 -12.51 14.68
CA SER A 185 -4.63 -13.20 14.93
C SER A 185 -3.52 -12.30 15.46
N THR A 186 -3.64 -10.97 15.28
CA THR A 186 -2.56 -10.02 15.59
C THR A 186 -2.95 -9.03 16.72
N ILE A 187 -4.24 -8.69 16.88
CA ILE A 187 -4.75 -7.59 17.74
C ILE A 187 -6.20 -7.88 18.26
N SER A 188 -6.50 -7.63 19.55
CA SER A 188 -7.88 -7.68 20.10
C SER A 188 -8.80 -6.59 19.49
N PRO A 189 -10.14 -6.72 19.50
CA PRO A 189 -10.98 -6.32 18.37
C PRO A 189 -11.38 -4.85 18.40
N VAL A 190 -11.01 -4.05 17.38
CA VAL A 190 -11.88 -2.96 16.89
C VAL A 190 -11.67 -2.76 15.38
N PHE A 191 -12.31 -3.60 14.57
CA PHE A 191 -12.48 -3.30 13.15
C PHE A 191 -13.69 -2.38 13.01
N GLN A 192 -13.47 -1.08 12.74
CA GLN A 192 -14.54 -0.07 12.75
C GLN A 192 -14.95 0.47 11.37
N GLY A 193 -14.41 -0.06 10.26
CA GLY A 193 -14.90 0.30 8.93
C GLY A 193 -14.10 -0.30 7.78
N PHE A 194 -14.80 -0.60 6.70
CA PHE A 194 -14.24 -0.88 5.37
C PHE A 194 -14.92 0.11 4.43
N TYR A 195 -14.15 0.98 3.76
CA TYR A 195 -14.69 2.00 2.88
C TYR A 195 -14.17 1.73 1.47
N LEU A 196 -14.91 0.91 0.71
CA LEU A 196 -14.72 0.78 -0.72
C LEU A 196 -15.19 2.09 -1.38
N LEU A 197 -14.24 2.95 -1.75
CA LEU A 197 -14.53 4.04 -2.67
C LEU A 197 -14.41 3.46 -4.08
N HIS A 198 -15.55 3.33 -4.74
CA HIS A 198 -15.63 3.01 -6.15
C HIS A 198 -15.14 4.22 -6.96
N SER A 199 -14.41 3.97 -8.05
CA SER A 199 -13.86 5.00 -8.93
C SER A 199 -14.94 5.76 -9.72
N ASP A 200 -16.21 5.36 -9.64
CA ASP A 200 -17.31 6.10 -10.25
C ASP A 200 -17.89 7.14 -9.27
N LEU A 201 -17.16 8.25 -9.10
CA LEU A 201 -17.80 9.54 -8.83
C LEU A 201 -18.03 10.23 -10.19
N PRO A 202 -19.22 10.81 -10.43
CA PRO A 202 -19.58 11.43 -11.71
C PRO A 202 -18.66 12.58 -12.13
#